data_AF-X1VSW4-F1
#
_entry.id   AF-X1VSW4-F1
#
_cell.length_a   1.000
_cell.length_b   1.000
_cell.length_c   1.000
_cell.angle_alpha   90.00
_cell.angle_beta   90.00
_cell.angle_gamma   90.00
#
_symmetry.space_group_name_H-M   'P 1'
#
loop_
_entity.id
_entity.type
_entity.pdbx_description
1 polymer ?
#
loop_
_entity_poly.entity_id
_entity_poly.type
_entity_poly.pdbx_seq_one_letter_code
_entity_poly.pdbx_strand_id
1 'polypeptide(L)' 'MTRLINALGIRGVGETVARDLAHHFQSMDALAEATQDKLERIEGIGPNTATTIIDWNVQSANRRLLKKLREGDVWP' A
#
# COMPACT_ATOMS: atom_id res chain seq x y z
N MET A 1 -5.59 0.26 -9.29
CA MET A 1 -4.76 0.18 -8.07
C MET A 1 -4.38 1.55 -7.47
N THR A 2 -3.74 2.46 -8.21
CA THR A 2 -3.26 3.77 -7.67
C THR A 2 -4.29 4.55 -6.87
N ARG A 3 -5.52 4.68 -7.38
CA ARG A 3 -6.62 5.37 -6.69
C ARG A 3 -7.01 4.70 -5.38
N LEU A 4 -6.95 3.36 -5.32
CA LEU A 4 -7.24 2.59 -4.12
C LEU A 4 -6.16 2.86 -3.06
N ILE A 5 -4.88 2.75 -3.44
CA ILE A 5 -3.75 3.03 -2.54
C ILE A 5 -3.82 4.45 -1.98
N ASN A 6 -4.14 5.42 -2.84
CA ASN A 6 -4.34 6.81 -2.41
C ASN A 6 -5.55 6.96 -1.45
N ALA A 7 -6.65 6.24 -1.73
CA ALA A 7 -7.84 6.24 -0.88
C ALA A 7 -7.64 5.57 0.48
N LEU A 8 -6.61 4.73 0.65
CA LEU A 8 -6.25 4.16 1.96
C LEU A 8 -5.72 5.22 2.94
N GLY A 9 -5.31 6.40 2.45
CA GLY A 9 -4.89 7.52 3.29
C GLY A 9 -3.64 7.22 4.13
N ILE A 10 -2.73 6.39 3.61
CA ILE A 10 -1.50 6.01 4.31
C ILE A 10 -0.62 7.26 4.43
N ARG A 11 -0.22 7.60 5.65
CA ARG A 11 0.62 8.77 5.91
C ARG A 11 1.95 8.63 5.16
N GLY A 12 2.31 9.65 4.38
CA GLY A 12 3.53 9.66 3.56
C GLY A 12 3.37 9.00 2.18
N VAL A 13 2.20 8.43 1.87
CA VAL A 13 1.86 7.93 0.53
C VAL A 13 0.99 8.97 -0.17
N GLY A 14 1.62 9.75 -1.05
CA GLY A 14 0.91 10.67 -1.96
C GLY A 14 0.56 10.01 -3.30
N GLU A 15 0.05 10.80 -4.25
CA GLU A 15 -0.32 10.32 -5.59
C GLU A 15 0.86 9.69 -6.33
N THR A 16 2.05 10.31 -6.27
CA THR A 16 3.27 9.79 -6.90
C THR A 16 3.64 8.44 -6.33
N VAL A 17 3.79 8.34 -5.00
CA VAL A 17 4.13 7.08 -4.31
C VAL A 17 3.09 6.00 -4.57
N ALA A 18 1.78 6.35 -4.54
CA ALA A 18 0.72 5.42 -4.85
C ALA A 18 0.80 4.88 -6.29
N ARG A 19 1.24 5.71 -7.24
CA ARG A 19 1.45 5.30 -8.63
C ARG A 19 2.65 4.38 -8.75
N ASP A 20 3.77 4.72 -8.14
CA ASP A 20 4.97 3.89 -8.16
C ASP A 20 4.75 2.53 -7.48
N LEU A 21 4.04 2.50 -6.34
CA LEU A 21 3.60 1.27 -5.69
C LEU A 21 2.70 0.43 -6.61
N ALA A 22 1.72 1.06 -7.27
CA ALA A 22 0.84 0.36 -8.18
C ALA A 22 1.57 -0.22 -9.40
N HIS A 23 2.57 0.50 -9.91
CA HIS A 23 3.40 0.07 -11.03
C HIS A 23 4.34 -1.08 -10.62
N HIS A 24 4.91 -1.01 -9.42
CA HIS A 24 5.89 -2.00 -8.94
C HIS A 24 5.23 -3.31 -8.49
N PHE A 25 4.15 -3.24 -7.72
CA PHE A 25 3.54 -4.43 -7.11
C PHE A 25 2.48 -5.11 -7.98
N GLN A 26 1.97 -4.44 -9.03
CA GLN A 26 1.02 -4.96 -10.04
C GLN A 26 -0.32 -5.56 -9.52
N SER A 27 -0.45 -5.90 -8.25
CA SER A 27 -1.67 -6.33 -7.56
C SER A 27 -1.69 -5.87 -6.11
N MET A 28 -2.89 -5.68 -5.54
CA MET A 28 -3.02 -5.26 -4.12
C MET A 28 -2.55 -6.33 -3.15
N ASP A 29 -2.67 -7.62 -3.50
CA ASP A 29 -2.13 -8.73 -2.70
C ASP A 29 -0.60 -8.64 -2.58
N ALA A 30 0.10 -8.38 -3.70
CA ALA A 30 1.55 -8.22 -3.68
C ALA A 30 2.02 -7.02 -2.85
N LEU A 31 1.21 -5.94 -2.81
CA LEU A 31 1.45 -4.81 -1.93
C LEU A 31 1.18 -5.16 -0.46
N ALA A 32 0.13 -5.94 -0.18
CA ALA A 32 -0.22 -6.37 1.17
C ALA A 32 0.83 -7.34 1.76
N GLU A 33 1.51 -8.11 0.91
CA GLU A 33 2.65 -8.97 1.27
C GLU A 33 4.02 -8.29 1.09
N ALA A 34 4.04 -7.00 0.76
CA ALA A 34 5.29 -6.27 0.58
C ALA A 34 6.07 -6.17 1.88
N THR A 35 7.38 -6.36 1.79
CA THR A 35 8.32 -6.15 2.88
C THR A 35 8.90 -4.74 2.83
N GLN A 36 9.43 -4.27 3.96
CA GLN A 36 10.07 -2.95 4.05
C GLN A 36 11.14 -2.75 2.96
N ASP A 37 12.02 -3.74 2.77
CA ASP A 37 13.06 -3.71 1.73
C ASP A 37 12.48 -3.53 0.31
N LYS A 38 11.37 -4.18 -0.03
CA LYS A 38 10.72 -4.00 -1.34
C LYS A 38 10.13 -2.60 -1.50
N LEU A 39 9.61 -2.02 -0.43
CA LEU A 39 9.08 -0.67 -0.44
C LEU A 39 10.22 0.35 -0.59
N GLU A 40 11.34 0.16 0.10
CA GLU A 40 12.53 1.04 0.01
C GLU A 40 13.25 0.98 -1.35
N ARG A 41 13.03 -0.09 -2.12
CA ARG A 41 13.50 -0.19 -3.51
C ARG A 41 12.78 0.73 -4.49
N ILE A 42 11.67 1.33 -4.08
CA ILE A 42 10.87 2.21 -4.93
C ILE A 42 11.39 3.64 -4.81
N GLU A 43 11.62 4.26 -5.96
CA GLU A 43 12.09 5.64 -6.03
C GLU A 43 11.10 6.58 -5.34
N GLY A 44 11.58 7.36 -4.38
CA GLY A 44 10.76 8.28 -3.57
C GLY A 44 10.15 7.67 -2.30
N ILE A 45 10.34 6.36 -2.04
CA ILE A 45 9.98 5.74 -0.75
C ILE A 45 11.23 5.62 0.11
N GLY A 46 11.30 6.45 1.17
CA GLY A 46 12.32 6.34 2.19
C GLY A 46 11.96 5.33 3.30
N PRO A 47 12.92 5.00 4.19
CA PRO A 47 12.73 4.08 5.33
C PRO A 47 11.53 4.46 6.21
N ASN A 48 11.31 5.76 6.40
CA ASN A 48 10.22 6.27 7.22
C ASN A 48 8.83 5.99 6.60
N THR A 49 8.71 6.18 5.28
CA THR A 49 7.48 5.91 4.53
C THR A 49 7.23 4.41 4.45
N ALA A 50 8.27 3.61 4.15
CA ALA A 50 8.18 2.16 4.13
C ALA A 50 7.71 1.60 5.48
N THR A 51 8.30 2.08 6.59
CA THR A 51 7.86 1.71 7.95
C THR A 51 6.41 2.08 8.20
N THR A 52 5.98 3.27 7.77
CA THR A 52 4.59 3.73 7.94
C THR A 52 3.59 2.87 7.16
N ILE A 53 3.95 2.42 5.95
CA ILE A 53 3.13 1.51 5.15
C ILE A 53 3.01 0.15 5.84
N ILE A 54 4.12 -0.39 6.35
CA ILE A 54 4.12 -1.66 7.08
C ILE A 54 3.30 -1.54 8.37
N ASP A 55 3.49 -0.48 9.16
CA ASP A 55 2.72 -0.22 10.38
C ASP A 55 1.21 -0.15 10.06
N TRP A 56 0.85 0.63 9.03
CA TRP A 56 -0.53 0.72 8.57
C TRP A 56 -1.08 -0.66 8.19
N ASN A 57 -0.31 -1.51 7.50
CA ASN A 57 -0.76 -2.83 7.09
C ASN A 57 -0.90 -3.82 8.28
N VAL A 58 -0.07 -3.72 9.31
CA VAL A 58 -0.20 -4.60 10.50
C VAL A 58 -1.35 -4.21 11.42
N GLN A 59 -1.87 -2.98 11.32
CA GLN A 59 -3.03 -2.55 12.09
C GLN A 59 -4.28 -3.38 11.75
N SER A 60 -4.90 -3.95 12.78
CA SER A 60 -6.05 -4.85 12.63
C SER A 60 -7.28 -4.18 11.99
N ALA A 61 -7.44 -2.87 12.18
CA ALA A 61 -8.49 -2.07 11.53
C ALA A 61 -8.30 -2.02 10.00
N ASN A 62 -7.07 -1.75 9.55
CA ASN A 62 -6.73 -1.64 8.14
C ASN A 62 -6.80 -3.00 7.45
N ARG A 63 -6.33 -4.08 8.10
CA ARG A 63 -6.54 -5.44 7.56
C ARG A 63 -8.01 -5.80 7.39
N ARG A 64 -8.88 -5.36 8.31
CA ARG A 64 -10.33 -5.52 8.16
C ARG A 64 -10.88 -4.72 6.98
N LEU A 65 -10.38 -3.50 6.78
CA LEU A 65 -10.76 -2.66 5.64
C LEU A 65 -10.30 -3.30 4.32
N LEU A 66 -9.05 -3.75 4.23
CA LEU A 66 -8.53 -4.48 3.07
C LEU A 66 -9.35 -5.74 2.78
N LYS A 67 -9.70 -6.52 3.81
CA LYS A 67 -10.57 -7.69 3.64
C LYS A 67 -11.93 -7.32 3.06
N LYS A 68 -12.58 -6.26 3.58
CA LYS A 68 -13.85 -5.76 3.05
C LYS A 68 -13.72 -5.26 1.60
N LEU A 69 -12.62 -4.58 1.28
CA LEU A 69 -12.33 -4.12 -0.08
C LEU A 69 -12.04 -5.28 -1.03
N ARG A 70 -11.54 -6.41 -0.52
CA ARG A 70 -11.35 -7.65 -1.27
C ARG A 70 -12.66 -8.39 -1.52
N GLU A 71 -13.57 -8.34 -0.56
CA GLU A 71 -14.91 -8.94 -0.66
C GLU A 71 -15.86 -8.08 -1.50
N GLY A 72 -15.70 -6.76 -1.49
CA GLY A 72 -16.31 -5.86 -2.47
C GLY A 72 -15.54 -5.94 -3.78
N ASP A 73 -16.22 -5.84 -4.92
CA ASP A 73 -15.67 -5.98 -6.28
C ASP A 73 -14.70 -4.83 -6.71
N VAL A 74 -13.94 -4.27 -5.75
CA VAL A 74 -13.09 -3.08 -5.89
C VAL A 74 -11.61 -3.38 -5.67
N TRP A 75 -11.22 -4.65 -5.67
CA TRP A 75 -9.85 -5.14 -5.45
C TRP A 75 -9.11 -5.43 -6.77
N PRO A 76 -8.13 -4.60 -7.15
CA PRO A 76 -7.34 -4.75 -8.37
C PRO A 76 -6.05 -5.55 -8.19
#